data_AF-A0A962J2J9-F1
#
_entry.id   AF-A0A962J2J9-F1
#
_cell.length_a   1.000
_cell.length_b   1.000
_cell.length_c   1.000
_cell.angle_alpha   90.00
_cell.angle_beta   90.00
_cell.angle_gamma   90.00
#
_symmetry.space_group_name_H-M   'P 1'
#
loop_
_entity.id
_entity.type
_entity.pdbx_description
1 polymer ?
#
loop_
_entity_poly.entity_id
_entity_poly.type
_entity_poly.pdbx_seq_one_letter_code
_entity_poly.pdbx_strand_id
1 'polypeptide(L)'
;SMAQGSEDLAQPLLRRDEVDEGLARELYAYVSEELKFYLQNNFGIEDTSVVEAVDDVLLEFVDSTRYEREFSPTLAMIKDAQRYKEKGLLTLKTILGTLRRGQIKPFVAQFSTYTGLSSDDLLDILNQPSGQGLAVACKAFDISKEDFIAMYLLTNRVRTHGQMVELSGMSKAIEYYIRMRPELAREIINNSLQKS
;
A
#
# COMPACT_ATOMS: atom_id res chain seq x y z
N SER A 1 -3.78 -26.36 -9.52
CA SER A 1 -2.82 -26.27 -8.41
C SER A 1 -3.62 -26.03 -7.13
N MET A 2 -3.23 -26.66 -6.01
CA MET A 2 -4.01 -26.68 -4.76
C MET A 2 -4.02 -25.35 -3.98
N ALA A 3 -3.46 -24.27 -4.52
CA ALA A 3 -3.27 -22.99 -3.83
C ALA A 3 -4.52 -22.08 -3.83
N GLN A 4 -5.46 -22.26 -4.77
CA GLN A 4 -6.64 -21.38 -4.86
C GLN A 4 -7.72 -21.64 -3.80
N GLY A 5 -7.61 -22.74 -3.04
CA GLY A 5 -8.58 -23.10 -2.00
C GLY A 5 -8.10 -22.92 -0.57
N SER A 6 -6.81 -22.60 -0.34
CA SER A 6 -6.26 -22.45 1.01
C SER A 6 -6.49 -21.07 1.62
N GLU A 7 -6.48 -20.00 0.81
CA GLU A 7 -6.72 -18.62 1.29
C GLU A 7 -8.15 -18.43 1.83
N ASP A 8 -9.16 -18.96 1.12
CA ASP A 8 -10.57 -18.90 1.52
C ASP A 8 -10.85 -19.66 2.83
N LEU A 9 -10.02 -20.68 3.13
CA LEU A 9 -10.10 -21.47 4.37
C LEU A 9 -9.28 -20.87 5.52
N ALA A 10 -8.25 -20.06 5.23
CA ALA A 10 -7.38 -19.46 6.24
C ALA A 10 -8.08 -18.31 6.99
N GLN A 11 -8.90 -17.50 6.31
CA GLN A 11 -9.55 -16.34 6.92
C GLN A 11 -10.49 -16.68 8.10
N PRO A 12 -11.37 -17.70 8.01
CA PRO A 12 -12.23 -18.08 9.13
C PRO A 12 -11.43 -18.67 10.30
N LEU A 13 -10.30 -19.33 10.03
CA LEU A 13 -9.46 -19.95 11.05
C LEU A 13 -8.72 -18.90 11.90
N LEU A 14 -8.21 -17.84 11.28
CA LEU A 14 -7.47 -16.75 11.94
C LEU A 14 -8.33 -15.87 12.85
N ARG A 15 -9.66 -15.92 12.71
CA ARG A 15 -10.61 -15.13 13.52
C ARG A 15 -11.23 -15.93 14.68
N ARG A 16 -10.78 -17.15 14.94
CA ARG A 16 -11.28 -17.98 16.04
C ARG A 16 -10.58 -17.58 17.33
N ASP A 17 -11.34 -17.49 18.43
CA ASP A 17 -10.85 -17.13 19.77
C ASP A 17 -9.70 -18.02 20.31
N GLU A 18 -9.48 -19.15 19.65
CA GLU A 18 -8.51 -20.20 19.96
C GLU A 18 -7.19 -20.07 19.17
N VAL A 19 -7.07 -19.07 18.28
CA VAL A 19 -5.79 -18.68 17.67
C VAL A 19 -5.14 -17.62 18.55
N ASP A 20 -4.13 -18.02 19.32
CA ASP A 20 -3.32 -17.08 20.08
C ASP A 20 -2.38 -16.26 19.17
N GLU A 21 -1.80 -15.19 19.72
CA GLU A 21 -0.90 -14.28 18.99
C GLU A 21 0.31 -15.01 18.36
N GLY A 22 0.77 -16.11 18.98
CA GLY A 22 1.88 -16.92 18.49
C GLY A 22 1.50 -17.70 17.24
N LEU A 23 0.36 -18.39 17.26
CA LEU A 23 -0.16 -19.14 16.11
C LEU A 23 -0.56 -18.22 14.95
N ALA A 24 -1.13 -17.05 15.25
CA ALA A 24 -1.39 -16.03 14.25
C ALA A 24 -0.08 -15.62 13.54
N ARG A 25 0.99 -15.36 14.31
CA ARG A 25 2.30 -14.99 13.77
C ARG A 25 2.92 -16.08 12.89
N GLU A 26 2.79 -17.35 13.27
CA GLU A 26 3.28 -18.48 12.46
C GLU A 26 2.50 -18.65 11.15
N LEU A 27 1.18 -18.53 11.19
CA LEU A 27 0.34 -18.58 9.99
C LEU A 27 0.64 -17.41 9.05
N TYR A 28 0.85 -16.21 9.60
CA TYR A 28 1.22 -15.04 8.80
C TYR A 28 2.63 -15.17 8.20
N ALA A 29 3.61 -15.73 8.92
CA ALA A 29 4.94 -15.97 8.39
C ALA A 29 4.91 -16.89 7.16
N TYR A 30 4.06 -17.92 7.18
CA TYR A 30 3.87 -18.80 6.03
C TYR A 30 3.27 -18.07 4.82
N VAL A 31 2.27 -17.20 5.04
CA VAL A 31 1.68 -16.35 4.00
C VAL A 31 2.70 -15.34 3.46
N SER A 32 3.58 -14.77 4.31
CA SER A 32 4.69 -13.92 3.88
C SER A 32 5.59 -14.65 2.89
N GLU A 33 5.99 -15.88 3.22
CA GLU A 33 6.91 -16.68 2.40
C GLU A 33 6.31 -17.00 1.04
N GLU A 34 5.03 -17.40 1.00
CA GLU A 34 4.31 -17.65 -0.24
C GLU A 34 4.18 -16.37 -1.09
N LEU A 35 3.85 -15.24 -0.47
CA LEU A 35 3.73 -13.96 -1.17
C LEU A 35 5.08 -13.48 -1.74
N LYS A 36 6.16 -13.59 -0.94
CA LYS A 36 7.53 -13.26 -1.38
C LYS A 36 7.96 -14.14 -2.55
N PHE A 37 7.73 -15.44 -2.45
CA PHE A 37 8.03 -16.40 -3.52
C PHE A 37 7.22 -16.08 -4.80
N TYR A 38 5.94 -15.76 -4.65
CA TYR A 38 5.08 -15.36 -5.77
C TYR A 38 5.61 -14.09 -6.45
N LEU A 39 6.00 -13.07 -5.68
CA LEU A 39 6.54 -11.82 -6.21
C LEU A 39 7.85 -11.99 -6.97
N GLN A 40 8.76 -12.81 -6.42
CA GLN A 40 10.01 -13.17 -7.06
C GLN A 40 9.77 -13.89 -8.38
N ASN A 41 8.98 -14.96 -8.37
CA ASN A 41 8.83 -15.82 -9.54
C ASN A 41 7.95 -15.24 -10.65
N ASN A 42 6.95 -14.42 -10.32
CA ASN A 42 6.01 -13.90 -11.32
C ASN A 42 6.35 -12.49 -11.78
N PHE A 43 7.09 -11.71 -10.96
CA PHE A 43 7.35 -10.30 -11.26
C PHE A 43 8.82 -9.90 -11.20
N GLY A 44 9.74 -10.82 -10.87
CA GLY A 44 11.19 -10.58 -10.88
C GLY A 44 11.66 -9.59 -9.81
N ILE A 45 10.97 -9.54 -8.66
CA ILE A 45 11.32 -8.62 -7.58
C ILE A 45 12.43 -9.24 -6.73
N GLU A 46 13.66 -8.77 -6.94
CA GLU A 46 14.83 -9.17 -6.14
C GLU A 46 15.11 -8.18 -4.98
N ASP A 47 14.39 -7.06 -4.93
CA ASP A 47 14.61 -5.99 -3.95
C ASP A 47 14.13 -6.40 -2.54
N THR A 48 15.08 -6.49 -1.60
CA THR A 48 14.84 -6.80 -0.19
C THR A 48 13.86 -5.85 0.48
N SER A 49 13.76 -4.62 0.01
CA SER A 49 12.89 -3.60 0.61
C SER A 49 11.40 -3.79 0.29
N VAL A 50 11.08 -4.58 -0.75
CA VAL A 50 9.71 -5.05 -1.04
C VAL A 50 9.39 -6.29 -0.21
N VAL A 51 10.39 -7.14 0.01
CA VAL A 51 10.30 -8.33 0.89
C VAL A 51 10.06 -7.91 2.34
N GLU A 52 10.75 -6.88 2.82
CA GLU A 52 10.54 -6.27 4.14
C GLU A 52 9.13 -5.66 4.28
N ALA A 53 8.63 -5.01 3.22
CA ALA A 53 7.29 -4.44 3.20
C ALA A 53 6.18 -5.49 3.36
N VAL A 54 6.41 -6.74 2.96
CA VAL A 54 5.49 -7.86 3.22
C VAL A 54 5.43 -8.17 4.72
N ASP A 55 6.57 -8.21 5.40
CA ASP A 55 6.63 -8.56 6.82
C ASP A 55 6.05 -7.44 7.71
N ASP A 56 6.27 -6.18 7.35
CA ASP A 56 5.75 -5.01 8.08
C ASP A 56 4.22 -4.94 8.06
N VAL A 57 3.60 -5.29 6.93
CA VAL A 57 2.14 -5.33 6.77
C VAL A 57 1.52 -6.38 7.68
N LEU A 58 2.22 -7.50 7.90
CA LEU A 58 1.71 -8.67 8.60
C LEU A 58 1.75 -8.53 10.12
N LEU A 59 2.69 -7.76 10.67
CA LEU A 59 2.74 -7.43 12.10
C LEU A 59 1.62 -6.48 12.55
N GLU A 60 1.04 -5.73 11.62
CA GLU A 60 0.06 -4.67 11.91
C GLU A 60 -1.39 -5.16 12.01
N PHE A 61 -1.65 -6.45 11.75
CA PHE A 61 -3.00 -7.07 11.79
C PHE A 61 -3.56 -7.31 13.19
N VAL A 62 -2.77 -7.09 14.25
CA VAL A 62 -3.17 -7.43 15.63
C VAL A 62 -4.01 -6.33 16.29
N ASP A 63 -4.16 -5.16 15.66
CA ASP A 63 -4.84 -4.01 16.27
C ASP A 63 -5.75 -3.28 15.26
N SER A 64 -7.04 -3.64 15.23
CA SER A 64 -8.00 -2.91 14.38
C SER A 64 -9.44 -2.90 14.94
N THR A 65 -9.80 -1.82 15.64
CA THR A 65 -11.19 -1.32 15.70
C THR A 65 -11.24 0.22 15.68
N ARG A 66 -11.65 0.81 14.53
CA ARG A 66 -12.47 2.04 14.32
C ARG A 66 -12.04 2.83 13.07
N TYR A 67 -12.93 2.96 12.09
CA TYR A 67 -12.62 3.59 10.79
C TYR A 67 -13.57 4.73 10.45
N GLU A 68 -12.95 5.87 10.10
CA GLU A 68 -13.44 6.94 9.18
C GLU A 68 -12.54 8.20 9.29
N ARG A 69 -11.70 8.32 10.34
CA ARG A 69 -10.71 9.42 10.51
C ARG A 69 -9.31 8.97 10.94
N GLU A 70 -9.03 7.68 10.85
CA GLU A 70 -7.75 7.12 11.33
C GLU A 70 -6.56 7.52 10.46
N PHE A 71 -6.73 7.77 9.16
CA PHE A 71 -5.60 7.96 8.24
C PHE A 71 -5.44 9.40 7.73
N SER A 72 -6.37 10.30 8.08
CA SER A 72 -6.29 11.71 7.70
C SER A 72 -5.10 12.40 8.39
N PRO A 73 -4.21 13.07 7.64
CA PRO A 73 -3.11 13.83 8.21
C PRO A 73 -3.61 15.05 8.97
N THR A 74 -2.82 15.52 9.94
CA THR A 74 -3.08 16.81 10.58
C THR A 74 -2.52 17.96 9.74
N LEU A 75 -3.03 19.17 9.94
CA LEU A 75 -2.48 20.38 9.29
C LEU A 75 -0.99 20.58 9.58
N ALA A 76 -0.52 20.19 10.77
CA ALA A 76 0.90 20.26 11.12
C ALA A 76 1.74 19.32 10.26
N MET A 77 1.27 18.08 10.02
CA MET A 77 1.95 17.11 9.15
C MET A 77 2.04 17.61 7.71
N ILE A 78 0.98 18.25 7.20
CA ILE A 78 0.96 18.84 5.85
C ILE A 78 1.99 19.99 5.75
N LYS A 79 2.02 20.89 6.74
CA LYS A 79 3.01 21.98 6.78
C LYS A 79 4.44 21.46 6.87
N ASP A 80 4.66 20.38 7.61
CA ASP A 80 5.98 19.74 7.70
C ASP A 80 6.40 19.13 6.36
N ALA A 81 5.49 18.46 5.66
CA ALA A 81 5.74 17.92 4.32
C ALA A 81 6.07 19.03 3.31
N GLN A 82 5.35 20.15 3.34
CA GLN A 82 5.63 21.34 2.51
C GLN A 82 7.02 21.90 2.80
N ARG A 83 7.38 22.05 4.08
CA ARG A 83 8.73 22.51 4.48
C ARG A 83 9.82 21.54 4.02
N TYR A 84 9.56 20.24 4.01
CA TYR A 84 10.50 19.25 3.48
C TYR A 84 10.65 19.39 1.96
N LYS A 85 9.56 19.64 1.23
CA LYS A 85 9.57 19.89 -0.22
C LYS A 85 10.37 21.14 -0.57
N GLU A 86 10.13 22.25 0.12
CA GLU A 86 10.84 23.52 -0.05
C GLU A 86 12.35 23.39 0.16
N LYS A 87 12.77 22.49 1.06
CA LYS A 87 14.18 22.21 1.35
C LYS A 87 14.80 21.16 0.43
N GLY A 88 14.07 20.61 -0.54
CA GLY A 88 14.53 19.51 -1.40
C GLY A 88 14.71 18.18 -0.66
N LEU A 89 14.13 18.03 0.53
CA LEU A 89 14.24 16.84 1.38
C LEU A 89 13.10 15.84 1.14
N LEU A 90 12.00 16.28 0.53
CA LEU A 90 10.87 15.41 0.21
C LEU A 90 11.17 14.59 -1.06
N THR A 91 11.73 13.41 -0.86
CA THR A 91 12.06 12.44 -1.93
C THR A 91 11.22 11.18 -1.81
N LEU A 92 11.03 10.44 -2.90
CA LEU A 92 10.32 9.16 -2.88
C LEU A 92 10.91 8.18 -1.84
N LYS A 93 12.25 8.15 -1.70
CA LYS A 93 12.95 7.38 -0.67
C LYS A 93 12.50 7.75 0.75
N THR A 94 12.39 9.05 1.05
CA THR A 94 11.92 9.50 2.37
C THR A 94 10.44 9.19 2.62
N ILE A 95 9.62 9.28 1.56
CA ILE A 95 8.18 8.96 1.61
C ILE A 95 7.98 7.47 1.92
N LEU A 96 8.66 6.60 1.17
CA LEU A 96 8.62 5.15 1.39
C LEU A 96 9.18 4.76 2.75
N GLY A 97 10.26 5.41 3.21
CA GLY A 97 10.78 5.19 4.55
C GLY A 97 9.77 5.51 5.65
N THR A 98 8.95 6.55 5.48
CA THR A 98 7.84 6.86 6.38
C THR A 98 6.77 5.78 6.35
N LEU A 99 6.40 5.33 5.16
CA LEU A 99 5.40 4.28 4.98
C LEU A 99 5.84 2.93 5.59
N ARG A 100 7.10 2.52 5.41
CA ARG A 100 7.68 1.31 6.02
C ARG A 100 7.63 1.32 7.55
N ARG A 101 7.70 2.50 8.18
CA ARG A 101 7.53 2.62 9.65
C ARG A 101 6.06 2.55 10.11
N GLY A 102 5.13 2.18 9.23
CA GLY A 102 3.69 2.17 9.53
C GLY A 102 3.10 3.58 9.74
N GLN A 103 3.79 4.65 9.33
CA GLN A 103 3.34 6.02 9.59
C GLN A 103 2.42 6.52 8.47
N ILE A 104 1.19 6.01 8.41
CA ILE A 104 0.24 6.32 7.31
C ILE A 104 -0.13 7.81 7.25
N LYS A 105 -0.48 8.46 8.37
CA LYS A 105 -0.83 9.89 8.35
C LYS A 105 0.32 10.75 7.79
N PRO A 106 1.57 10.64 8.29
CA PRO A 106 2.70 11.33 7.68
C PRO A 106 2.93 10.93 6.21
N PHE A 107 2.76 9.67 5.84
CA PHE A 107 2.85 9.25 4.44
C PHE A 107 1.81 9.97 3.56
N VAL A 108 0.54 10.03 3.97
CA VAL A 108 -0.52 10.73 3.23
C VAL A 108 -0.17 12.21 3.07
N ALA A 109 0.30 12.88 4.13
CA ALA A 109 0.75 14.28 4.06
C ALA A 109 1.92 14.47 3.08
N GLN A 110 2.91 13.58 3.13
CA GLN A 110 4.10 13.63 2.29
C GLN A 110 3.77 13.34 0.83
N PHE A 111 2.96 12.32 0.56
CA PHE A 111 2.66 11.86 -0.78
C PHE A 111 1.64 12.76 -1.50
N SER A 112 0.66 13.31 -0.77
CA SER A 112 -0.19 14.40 -1.29
C SER A 112 0.65 15.64 -1.65
N THR A 113 1.62 16.02 -0.81
CA THR A 113 2.53 17.14 -1.11
C THR A 113 3.46 16.86 -2.31
N TYR A 114 3.90 15.61 -2.46
CA TYR A 114 4.76 15.16 -3.56
C TYR A 114 4.01 15.16 -4.91
N THR A 115 2.80 14.60 -4.92
CA THR A 115 1.96 14.48 -6.13
C THR A 115 1.15 15.74 -6.45
N GLY A 116 0.88 16.58 -5.45
CA GLY A 116 -0.04 17.71 -5.56
C GLY A 116 -1.52 17.34 -5.39
N LEU A 117 -1.85 16.05 -5.26
CA LEU A 117 -3.21 15.61 -4.94
C LEU A 117 -3.63 16.11 -3.55
N SER A 118 -4.92 16.32 -3.32
CA SER A 118 -5.40 16.58 -1.97
C SER A 118 -5.21 15.34 -1.08
N SER A 119 -5.16 15.53 0.24
CA SER A 119 -5.09 14.38 1.16
C SER A 119 -6.34 13.50 1.08
N ASP A 120 -7.50 14.08 0.77
CA ASP A 120 -8.76 13.35 0.63
C ASP A 120 -8.77 12.51 -0.66
N ASP A 121 -8.38 13.10 -1.80
CA ASP A 121 -8.24 12.36 -3.07
C ASP A 121 -7.26 11.19 -2.92
N LEU A 122 -6.16 11.41 -2.20
CA LEU A 122 -5.18 10.36 -1.95
C LEU A 122 -5.76 9.25 -1.06
N LEU A 123 -6.51 9.59 -0.02
CA LEU A 123 -7.17 8.59 0.83
C LEU A 123 -8.22 7.79 0.05
N ASP A 124 -9.00 8.46 -0.80
CA ASP A 124 -9.95 7.80 -1.70
C ASP A 124 -9.24 6.82 -2.63
N ILE A 125 -8.10 7.22 -3.19
CA ILE A 125 -7.24 6.35 -4.00
C ILE A 125 -6.75 5.13 -3.19
N LEU A 126 -6.29 5.32 -1.96
CA LEU A 126 -5.76 4.25 -1.11
C LEU A 126 -6.86 3.29 -0.64
N ASN A 127 -8.09 3.79 -0.46
CA ASN A 127 -9.24 2.99 -0.05
C ASN A 127 -9.84 2.17 -1.20
N GLN A 128 -9.46 2.42 -2.47
CA GLN A 128 -9.97 1.65 -3.60
C GLN A 128 -9.52 0.17 -3.50
N PRO A 129 -10.46 -0.79 -3.41
CA PRO A 129 -10.11 -2.21 -3.22
C PRO A 129 -9.22 -2.79 -4.34
N SER A 130 -9.35 -2.25 -5.55
CA SER A 130 -8.59 -2.70 -6.71
C SER A 130 -7.13 -2.23 -6.74
N GLY A 131 -6.78 -1.19 -5.96
CA GLY A 131 -5.49 -0.49 -6.04
C GLY A 131 -5.18 0.19 -7.38
N GLN A 132 -6.16 0.29 -8.28
CA GLN A 132 -5.98 0.88 -9.60
C GLN A 132 -5.68 2.38 -9.50
N GLY A 133 -6.34 3.12 -8.60
CA GLY A 133 -6.03 4.52 -8.35
C GLY A 133 -4.57 4.72 -7.93
N LEU A 134 -4.04 3.84 -7.07
CA LEU A 134 -2.64 3.90 -6.65
C LEU A 134 -1.71 3.63 -7.82
N ALA A 135 -2.03 2.63 -8.66
CA ALA A 135 -1.28 2.36 -9.87
C ALA A 135 -1.27 3.55 -10.85
N VAL A 136 -2.40 4.24 -11.02
CA VAL A 136 -2.49 5.48 -11.82
C VAL A 136 -1.60 6.57 -11.22
N ALA A 137 -1.70 6.84 -9.92
CA ALA A 137 -0.87 7.84 -9.25
C ALA A 137 0.62 7.52 -9.43
N CYS A 138 1.04 6.28 -9.15
CA CYS A 138 2.43 5.86 -9.34
C CYS A 138 2.91 6.03 -10.78
N LYS A 139 2.09 5.66 -11.78
CA LYS A 139 2.45 5.85 -13.19
C LYS A 139 2.56 7.32 -13.61
N ALA A 140 1.68 8.19 -13.11
CA ALA A 140 1.70 9.59 -13.48
C ALA A 140 3.00 10.31 -13.04
N PHE A 141 3.56 9.87 -11.90
CA PHE A 141 4.78 10.42 -11.29
C PHE A 141 6.03 9.58 -11.55
N ASP A 142 5.99 8.68 -12.55
CA ASP A 142 7.12 7.84 -12.94
C ASP A 142 7.72 7.01 -11.77
N ILE A 143 6.89 6.63 -10.80
CA ILE A 143 7.26 5.75 -9.69
C ILE A 143 7.47 4.34 -10.24
N SER A 144 8.56 3.69 -9.84
CA SER A 144 8.95 2.36 -10.31
C SER A 144 7.91 1.29 -9.97
N LYS A 145 7.98 0.15 -10.66
CA LYS A 145 7.11 -1.00 -10.39
C LYS A 145 7.34 -1.51 -8.97
N GLU A 146 8.59 -1.57 -8.56
CA GLU A 146 9.06 -2.05 -7.26
C GLU A 146 8.51 -1.14 -6.14
N ASP A 147 8.64 0.17 -6.29
CA ASP A 147 8.12 1.15 -5.33
C ASP A 147 6.58 1.13 -5.29
N PHE A 148 5.91 0.99 -6.43
CA PHE A 148 4.45 0.82 -6.49
C PHE A 148 4.00 -0.42 -5.70
N ILE A 149 4.68 -1.55 -5.88
CA ILE A 149 4.35 -2.80 -5.18
C ILE A 149 4.57 -2.65 -3.67
N ALA A 150 5.68 -2.04 -3.26
CA ALA A 150 5.91 -1.71 -1.85
C ALA A 150 4.78 -0.83 -1.30
N MET A 151 4.38 0.23 -2.01
CA MET A 151 3.27 1.09 -1.58
C MET A 151 1.94 0.33 -1.49
N TYR A 152 1.61 -0.50 -2.48
CA TYR A 152 0.37 -1.29 -2.51
C TYR A 152 0.27 -2.23 -1.31
N LEU A 153 1.37 -2.89 -0.98
CA LEU A 153 1.46 -3.77 0.19
C LEU A 153 1.33 -2.98 1.49
N LEU A 154 2.19 -1.98 1.70
CA LEU A 154 2.25 -1.20 2.95
C LEU A 154 0.97 -0.40 3.25
N THR A 155 0.15 -0.16 2.23
CA THR A 155 -1.16 0.51 2.38
C THR A 155 -2.33 -0.47 2.44
N ASN A 156 -2.08 -1.79 2.47
CA ASN A 156 -3.12 -2.81 2.50
C ASN A 156 -4.12 -2.57 3.63
N ARG A 157 -3.68 -2.28 4.87
CA ARG A 157 -4.60 -2.05 5.99
C ARG A 157 -5.58 -0.90 5.76
N VAL A 158 -5.19 0.10 4.96
CA VAL A 158 -6.05 1.23 4.59
C VAL A 158 -7.12 0.72 3.62
N ARG A 159 -6.69 -0.02 2.59
CA ARG A 159 -7.55 -0.56 1.53
C ARG A 159 -8.52 -1.64 2.01
N THR A 160 -8.06 -2.54 2.86
CA THR A 160 -8.80 -3.74 3.27
C THR A 160 -9.35 -3.63 4.69
N HIS A 161 -9.18 -2.49 5.36
CA HIS A 161 -9.63 -2.27 6.74
C HIS A 161 -9.10 -3.35 7.71
N GLY A 162 -7.82 -3.68 7.56
CA GLY A 162 -7.17 -4.73 8.35
C GLY A 162 -7.46 -6.16 7.89
N GLN A 163 -7.98 -6.40 6.68
CA GLN A 163 -8.10 -7.76 6.12
C GLN A 163 -6.87 -8.16 5.29
N MET A 164 -6.58 -9.45 5.22
CA MET A 164 -5.41 -10.00 4.53
C MET A 164 -5.37 -9.56 3.06
N VAL A 165 -4.16 -9.36 2.52
CA VAL A 165 -3.98 -9.09 1.09
C VAL A 165 -4.45 -10.31 0.30
N GLU A 166 -5.38 -10.12 -0.64
CA GLU A 166 -5.72 -11.17 -1.60
C GLU A 166 -4.70 -11.21 -2.74
N LEU A 167 -4.04 -12.36 -2.96
CA LEU A 167 -3.08 -12.55 -4.06
C LEU A 167 -3.67 -12.23 -5.44
N SER A 168 -4.95 -12.56 -5.63
CA SER A 168 -5.66 -12.29 -6.87
C SER A 168 -5.88 -10.78 -7.11
N GLY A 169 -6.18 -10.03 -6.05
CA GLY A 169 -6.34 -8.57 -6.08
C GLY A 169 -5.01 -7.89 -6.37
N MET A 170 -3.94 -8.34 -5.72
CA MET A 170 -2.58 -7.84 -5.96
C MET A 170 -2.12 -8.06 -7.39
N SER A 171 -2.31 -9.27 -7.92
CA SER A 171 -1.92 -9.61 -9.30
C SER A 171 -2.59 -8.70 -10.33
N LYS A 172 -3.90 -8.43 -10.15
CA LYS A 172 -4.66 -7.50 -10.99
C LYS A 172 -4.13 -6.07 -10.88
N ALA A 173 -3.79 -5.61 -9.67
CA ALA A 173 -3.26 -4.27 -9.46
C ALA A 173 -1.90 -4.09 -10.16
N ILE A 174 -1.02 -5.11 -10.08
CA ILE A 174 0.29 -5.11 -10.76
C ILE A 174 0.14 -5.16 -12.27
N GLU A 175 -0.71 -6.04 -12.79
CA GLU A 175 -0.99 -6.12 -14.23
C GLU A 175 -1.54 -4.80 -14.76
N TYR A 176 -2.44 -4.16 -14.00
CA TYR A 176 -2.97 -2.85 -14.33
C TYR A 176 -1.88 -1.78 -14.34
N TYR A 177 -1.00 -1.74 -13.33
CA TYR A 177 0.16 -0.86 -13.35
C TYR A 177 1.02 -1.09 -14.60
N ILE A 178 1.37 -2.35 -14.92
CA ILE A 178 2.23 -2.67 -16.08
C ILE A 178 1.60 -2.18 -17.39
N ARG A 179 0.29 -2.35 -17.57
CA ARG A 179 -0.41 -1.96 -18.80
C ARG A 179 -0.74 -0.48 -18.88
N MET A 180 -0.76 0.23 -17.76
CA MET A 180 -1.09 1.65 -17.70
C MET A 180 -0.01 2.49 -18.39
N ARG A 181 -0.41 3.28 -19.38
CA ARG A 181 0.46 4.21 -20.10
C ARG A 181 0.67 5.48 -19.26
N PRO A 182 1.91 5.97 -19.08
CA PRO A 182 2.19 7.16 -18.29
C PRO A 182 1.39 8.40 -18.73
N GLU A 183 1.19 8.58 -20.03
CA GLU A 183 0.48 9.74 -20.59
C GLU A 183 -0.98 9.77 -20.14
N LEU A 184 -1.64 8.61 -20.22
CA LEU A 184 -3.03 8.46 -19.77
C LEU A 184 -3.13 8.63 -18.26
N ALA A 185 -2.17 8.10 -17.51
CA ALA A 185 -2.13 8.26 -16.06
C ALA A 185 -2.02 9.75 -15.66
N ARG A 186 -1.14 10.51 -16.33
CA ARG A 186 -1.01 11.96 -16.11
C ARG A 186 -2.28 12.71 -16.47
N GLU A 187 -2.97 12.35 -17.56
CA GLU A 187 -4.26 12.93 -17.93
C GLU A 187 -5.32 12.73 -16.83
N ILE A 188 -5.44 11.50 -16.32
CA ILE A 188 -6.38 11.17 -15.23
C ILE A 188 -6.06 12.01 -13.99
N ILE A 189 -4.80 12.06 -13.56
CA ILE A 189 -4.39 12.83 -12.38
C ILE A 189 -4.62 14.32 -12.57
N ASN A 190 -4.26 14.89 -13.72
CA ASN A 190 -4.47 16.32 -13.99
C ASN A 190 -5.94 16.71 -13.93
N ASN A 191 -6.85 15.84 -14.39
CA ASN A 191 -8.28 16.06 -14.27
C ASN A 191 -8.77 16.06 -12.81
N SER A 192 -8.12 15.31 -11.93
CA SER A 192 -8.41 15.37 -10.48
C SER A 192 -7.88 16.67 -9.88
N LEU A 193 -6.64 17.08 -10.21
CA LEU A 193 -6.02 18.31 -9.70
C LEU A 193 -6.76 19.59 -10.09
N GLN A 194 -7.53 19.58 -11.20
CA GLN A 194 -8.35 20.72 -11.62
C GLN A 194 -9.68 20.83 -10.89
N LYS A 195 -10.11 19.77 -10.19
CA LYS A 195 -11.39 19.73 -9.45
C LYS A 195 -11.23 20.08 -7.96
N SER A 196 -10.02 19.89 -7.42
CA SER A 196 -9.64 20.18 -6.02
C SER A 196 -9.28 21.65 -5.80
#